data_AF-A0A7C6S7D5-F1
#
_entry.id   AF-A0A7C6S7D5-F1
#
_cell.length_a   1.000
_cell.length_b   1.000
_cell.length_c   1.000
_cell.angle_alpha   90.00
_cell.angle_beta   90.00
_cell.angle_gamma   90.00
#
_symmetry.space_group_name_H-M   'P 1'
#
loop_
_entity.id
_entity.type
_entity.pdbx_description
1 polymer ?
#
loop_
_entity_poly.entity_id
_entity_poly.type
_entity_poly.pdbx_seq_one_letter_code
_entity_poly.pdbx_strand_id
1 'polypeptide(L)'
;MARFYPNLAKLDTPLIASIYGESIEEFRTLARELSALPKISALEVNLYISWRHYRELGAGGYRDWAGSVVAAVREEAAVPVWVKLSPDAGDPAEIARTVEAEGAAALTVSNSY
;
A
#
# COMPACT_ATOMS: atom_id res chain seq x y z
N MET A 1 -8.48 15.61 -0.58
CA MET A 1 -8.29 15.44 0.89
C MET A 1 -8.94 16.53 1.75
N ALA A 2 -8.79 17.82 1.40
CA ALA A 2 -9.26 18.96 2.22
C ALA A 2 -10.73 18.93 2.66
N ARG A 3 -11.63 18.28 1.91
CA ARG A 3 -13.06 18.19 2.25
C ARG A 3 -13.38 17.23 3.40
N PHE A 4 -12.68 16.10 3.50
CA PHE A 4 -13.05 15.01 4.41
C PHE A 4 -12.15 14.93 5.64
N TYR A 5 -10.84 15.14 5.45
CA TYR A 5 -9.85 14.99 6.51
C TYR A 5 -10.15 15.84 7.76
N PRO A 6 -10.58 17.12 7.68
CA PRO A 6 -10.85 17.90 8.89
C PRO A 6 -11.94 17.32 9.79
N ASN A 7 -12.90 16.57 9.24
CA ASN A 7 -13.93 15.92 10.05
C ASN A 7 -13.45 14.58 10.62
N LEU A 8 -12.67 13.81 9.85
CA LEU A 8 -12.05 12.58 10.33
C LEU A 8 -11.02 12.87 11.44
N ALA A 9 -10.28 13.98 11.32
CA ALA A 9 -9.27 14.39 12.28
C ALA A 9 -9.81 14.64 13.70
N LYS A 10 -11.11 14.90 13.83
CA LYS A 10 -11.81 15.13 15.10
C LYS A 10 -12.18 13.84 15.83
N LEU A 11 -12.13 12.70 15.15
CA LEU A 11 -12.47 11.42 15.76
C LEU A 11 -11.40 11.01 16.78
N ASP A 12 -11.82 10.44 17.90
CA ASP A 12 -10.91 9.83 18.87
C ASP A 12 -10.59 8.38 18.48
N THR A 13 -10.14 8.18 17.24
CA THR A 13 -9.86 6.85 16.69
C THR A 13 -8.67 6.97 15.74
N PRO A 14 -7.72 6.01 15.77
CA PRO A 14 -6.63 5.94 14.79
C PRO A 14 -7.19 5.87 13.36
N LEU A 15 -6.56 6.60 12.43
CA LEU A 15 -6.93 6.57 11.02
C LEU A 15 -5.86 5.87 10.21
N ILE A 16 -6.26 4.92 9.37
CA ILE A 16 -5.39 4.25 8.41
C ILE A 16 -5.78 4.78 7.03
N ALA A 17 -4.83 5.37 6.31
CA ALA A 17 -5.06 5.85 4.96
C ALA A 17 -4.70 4.76 3.94
N SER A 18 -5.70 4.19 3.28
CA SER A 18 -5.48 3.26 2.16
C SER A 18 -5.11 4.05 0.91
N ILE A 19 -4.00 3.68 0.25
CA ILE A 19 -3.45 4.36 -0.92
C ILE A 19 -3.35 3.40 -2.10
N TYR A 20 -3.58 3.94 -3.30
CA TYR A 20 -3.43 3.26 -4.57
C TYR A 20 -2.95 4.26 -5.61
N GLY A 21 -1.99 3.86 -6.44
CA GLY A 21 -1.52 4.61 -7.60
C GLY A 21 -1.30 3.69 -8.79
N GLU A 22 -1.25 4.26 -9.99
CA GLU A 22 -0.96 3.55 -11.25
C GLU A 22 0.54 3.49 -11.53
N SER A 23 1.37 4.23 -10.79
CA SER A 23 2.83 4.22 -10.90
C SER A 23 3.51 4.31 -9.54
N ILE A 24 4.78 3.90 -9.47
CA ILE A 24 5.60 4.02 -8.25
C ILE A 24 5.67 5.47 -7.76
N GLU A 25 5.74 6.45 -8.68
CA GLU A 25 5.80 7.87 -8.33
C GLU A 25 4.49 8.38 -7.71
N GLU A 26 3.34 7.88 -8.18
CA GLU A 26 2.05 8.18 -7.55
C GLU A 26 1.98 7.60 -6.13
N PHE A 27 2.47 6.36 -5.92
CA PHE A 27 2.57 5.79 -4.59
C PHE A 27 3.47 6.61 -3.67
N ARG A 28 4.64 7.06 -4.14
CA ARG A 28 5.53 7.97 -3.39
C ARG A 28 4.84 9.26 -3.01
N THR A 29 4.18 9.91 -3.97
CA THR A 29 3.48 11.18 -3.76
C THR A 29 2.38 11.03 -2.72
N LEU A 30 1.53 10.01 -2.85
CA LEU A 30 0.47 9.73 -1.89
C LEU A 30 1.02 9.40 -0.50
N ALA A 31 2.09 8.60 -0.42
CA ALA A 31 2.72 8.25 0.84
C ALA A 31 3.26 9.48 1.57
N ARG A 32 4.02 10.33 0.87
CA ARG A 32 4.57 11.58 1.40
C ARG A 32 3.47 12.53 1.90
N GLU A 33 2.44 12.76 1.09
CA GLU A 33 1.39 13.72 1.43
C GLU A 33 0.49 13.24 2.57
N LEU A 34 0.07 11.97 2.55
CA LEU A 34 -0.89 11.45 3.51
C LEU A 34 -0.24 11.08 4.84
N SER A 35 0.99 10.55 4.86
CA SER A 35 1.68 10.24 6.11
C SER A 35 2.10 11.49 6.90
N ALA A 36 2.22 12.65 6.25
CA ALA A 36 2.48 13.92 6.92
C ALA A 36 1.28 14.49 7.69
N LEU A 37 0.08 13.93 7.50
CA LEU A 37 -1.13 14.38 8.17
C LEU A 37 -1.18 13.86 9.63
N PRO A 38 -1.28 14.75 10.65
CA PRO A 38 -1.10 14.36 12.06
C PRO A 38 -2.00 13.25 12.61
N LYS A 39 -3.18 13.01 12.02
CA LYS A 39 -4.12 11.98 12.50
C LYS A 39 -3.97 10.64 11.79
N ILE A 40 -3.16 10.56 10.73
CA ILE A 40 -2.88 9.29 10.06
C ILE A 40 -1.90 8.50 10.90
N SER A 41 -2.30 7.29 11.33
CA SER A 41 -1.50 6.41 12.19
C SER A 41 -0.74 5.35 11.40
N ALA A 42 -1.21 5.01 10.20
CA ALA A 42 -0.53 4.11 9.26
C ALA A 42 -1.02 4.38 7.83
N LEU A 43 -0.22 3.96 6.86
CA LEU A 43 -0.65 3.83 5.46
C LEU A 43 -0.97 2.36 5.16
N GLU A 44 -2.02 2.10 4.39
CA GLU A 44 -2.27 0.79 3.79
C GLU A 44 -2.02 0.88 2.29
N VAL A 45 -0.94 0.28 1.81
CA VAL A 45 -0.63 0.16 0.38
C VAL A 45 -1.54 -0.90 -0.21
N ASN A 46 -2.50 -0.47 -1.03
CA ASN A 46 -3.40 -1.36 -1.72
C ASN A 46 -2.75 -1.88 -3.01
N LEU A 47 -2.18 -3.09 -2.94
CA LEU A 47 -1.59 -3.77 -4.11
C LEU A 47 -2.67 -4.46 -4.95
N TYR A 48 -3.74 -3.73 -5.27
CA TYR A 48 -4.74 -4.18 -6.23
C TYR A 48 -4.07 -4.46 -7.57
N ILE A 49 -4.40 -5.61 -8.16
CA ILE A 49 -3.98 -5.97 -9.50
C ILE A 49 -5.22 -6.20 -10.35
N SER A 50 -5.24 -5.61 -11.55
CA SER A 50 -6.25 -5.96 -12.54
C SER A 50 -5.81 -7.22 -13.29
N TRP A 51 -6.77 -7.96 -13.85
CA TRP A 51 -6.48 -9.09 -14.74
C TRP A 51 -5.52 -8.74 -15.89
N ARG A 52 -5.67 -7.55 -16.47
CA ARG A 52 -4.77 -7.05 -17.52
C ARG A 52 -3.34 -6.92 -17.01
N HIS A 53 -3.18 -6.27 -15.84
CA HIS A 53 -1.87 -6.05 -15.24
C HIS A 53 -1.20 -7.38 -14.85
N TYR A 54 -1.97 -8.35 -14.34
CA TYR A 54 -1.47 -9.70 -14.07
C TYR A 54 -0.99 -10.42 -15.33
N ARG A 55 -1.74 -10.31 -16.43
CA ARG A 55 -1.34 -10.92 -17.72
C ARG A 55 -0.06 -10.33 -18.30
N GLU A 56 0.21 -9.06 -18.02
CA GLU A 56 1.40 -8.35 -18.52
C GLU A 56 2.64 -8.69 -17.68
N LEU A 57 2.51 -8.79 -16.36
CA LEU A 57 3.63 -9.03 -15.44
C LEU A 57 3.87 -10.50 -15.10
N GLY A 58 2.81 -11.31 -15.04
CA GLY A 58 2.81 -12.61 -14.39
C GLY A 58 3.10 -12.54 -12.88
N ALA A 59 3.09 -13.70 -12.21
CA ALA A 59 3.32 -13.77 -10.77
C ALA A 59 4.72 -13.28 -10.33
N GLY A 60 5.75 -13.55 -11.14
CA GLY A 60 7.12 -13.08 -10.88
C GLY A 60 7.21 -11.56 -10.98
N GLY A 61 6.75 -10.99 -12.10
CA GLY A 61 6.77 -9.54 -12.29
C GLY A 61 5.89 -8.78 -11.30
N TYR A 62 4.75 -9.35 -10.88
CA TYR A 62 3.95 -8.74 -9.82
C TYR A 62 4.68 -8.70 -8.48
N ARG A 63 5.39 -9.77 -8.11
CA ARG A 63 6.17 -9.81 -6.86
C ARG A 63 7.26 -8.74 -6.85
N ASP A 64 8.00 -8.61 -7.95
CA ASP A 64 9.07 -7.61 -8.08
C ASP A 64 8.49 -6.19 -8.05
N TRP A 65 7.35 -5.98 -8.72
CA TRP A 65 6.61 -4.72 -8.69
C TRP A 65 6.11 -4.39 -7.28
N ALA A 66 5.52 -5.36 -6.57
CA ALA A 66 5.01 -5.20 -5.22
C ALA A 66 6.13 -4.79 -4.26
N GLY A 67 7.28 -5.46 -4.32
CA GLY A 67 8.46 -5.07 -3.54
C GLY A 67 8.92 -3.65 -3.85
N SER A 68 9.02 -3.31 -5.14
CA SER A 68 9.42 -1.95 -5.58
C SER A 68 8.46 -0.86 -5.10
N VAL A 69 7.15 -1.10 -5.11
CA VAL A 69 6.15 -0.18 -4.57
C VAL A 69 6.34 0.00 -3.06
N VAL A 70 6.50 -1.10 -2.32
CA VAL A 70 6.62 -1.06 -0.86
C VAL A 70 7.91 -0.36 -0.42
N ALA A 71 9.03 -0.66 -1.07
CA ALA A 71 10.30 0.04 -0.82
C ALA A 71 10.15 1.55 -1.05
N ALA A 72 9.57 1.95 -2.18
CA ALA A 72 9.37 3.35 -2.53
C ALA A 72 8.42 4.07 -1.55
N VAL A 73 7.33 3.44 -1.13
CA VAL A 73 6.42 4.00 -0.12
C VAL A 73 7.11 4.11 1.23
N ARG A 74 7.91 3.09 1.61
CA ARG A 74 8.60 3.05 2.90
C ARG A 74 9.61 4.18 3.06
N GLU A 75 10.29 4.56 1.98
CA GLU A 75 11.22 5.70 1.95
C GLU A 75 10.55 7.05 2.20
N GLU A 76 9.31 7.24 1.72
CA GLU A 76 8.58 8.51 1.82
C GLU A 76 7.70 8.60 3.08
N ALA A 77 7.26 7.46 3.63
CA ALA A 77 6.27 7.42 4.69
C ALA A 77 6.84 7.82 6.06
N ALA A 78 6.17 8.76 6.72
CA ALA A 78 6.44 9.17 8.11
C ALA A 78 5.78 8.26 9.18
N VAL A 79 4.97 7.29 8.75
CA VAL A 79 4.21 6.36 9.61
C VAL A 79 4.39 4.92 9.13
N PRO A 80 4.06 3.89 9.94
CA PRO A 80 4.15 2.50 9.51
C PRO A 80 3.38 2.21 8.23
N VAL A 81 3.96 1.36 7.38
CA VAL A 81 3.40 0.96 6.08
C VAL A 81 2.82 -0.44 6.21
N TRP A 82 1.52 -0.57 6.00
CA TRP A 82 0.80 -1.84 5.91
C TRP A 82 0.58 -2.17 4.44
N VAL A 83 0.50 -3.45 4.10
CA VAL A 83 0.33 -3.88 2.70
C VAL A 83 -0.87 -4.79 2.55
N LYS A 84 -1.79 -4.42 1.65
CA LYS A 84 -2.98 -5.19 1.33
C LYS A 84 -2.73 -6.09 0.14
N LEU A 85 -2.73 -7.40 0.36
CA LEU A 85 -2.41 -8.39 -0.67
C LEU A 85 -3.63 -8.69 -1.56
N SER A 86 -3.40 -8.76 -2.87
CA SER A 86 -4.38 -9.29 -3.82
C SER A 86 -4.38 -10.82 -3.79
N PRO A 87 -5.55 -11.48 -3.78
CA PRO A 87 -5.63 -12.94 -3.85
C PRO A 87 -5.27 -13.52 -5.23
N ASP A 88 -5.27 -12.70 -6.29
CA ASP A 88 -5.14 -13.15 -7.68
C ASP A 88 -3.71 -13.05 -8.25
N ALA A 89 -2.74 -12.71 -7.40
CA ALA A 89 -1.45 -12.24 -7.87
C ALA A 89 -0.31 -13.29 -7.79
N GLY A 90 -0.64 -14.56 -7.51
CA GLY A 90 0.32 -15.66 -7.38
C GLY A 90 0.27 -16.33 -6.00
N ASP A 91 1.41 -16.80 -5.50
CA ASP A 91 1.50 -17.34 -4.12
C ASP A 91 1.55 -16.17 -3.11
N PRO A 92 0.51 -15.98 -2.29
CA PRO A 92 0.46 -14.88 -1.33
C PRO A 92 1.57 -14.96 -0.26
N ALA A 93 2.09 -16.16 0.03
CA ALA A 93 3.17 -16.32 1.00
C ALA A 93 4.50 -15.80 0.45
N GLU A 94 4.75 -15.95 -0.85
CA GLU A 94 5.94 -15.38 -1.50
C GLU A 94 5.88 -13.86 -1.55
N ILE A 95 4.73 -13.30 -1.93
CA ILE A 95 4.53 -11.85 -1.97
C ILE A 95 4.65 -11.26 -0.56
N ALA A 96 4.05 -11.90 0.45
CA ALA A 96 4.15 -11.49 1.86
C ALA A 96 5.62 -11.36 2.32
N ARG A 97 6.46 -12.37 2.03
CA ARG A 97 7.89 -12.33 2.35
C ARG A 97 8.62 -11.21 1.62
N THR A 98 8.31 -11.00 0.35
CA THR A 98 8.91 -9.90 -0.42
C THR A 98 8.56 -8.55 0.18
N VAL A 99 7.28 -8.26 0.44
CA VAL A 99 6.88 -6.94 0.96
C VAL A 99 7.34 -6.71 2.40
N GLU A 100 7.42 -7.76 3.22
CA GLU A 100 8.04 -7.70 4.55
C GLU A 100 9.52 -7.30 4.46
N ALA A 101 10.28 -7.94 3.56
CA ALA A 101 11.69 -7.62 3.36
C ALA A 101 11.93 -6.17 2.90
N GLU A 102 10.98 -5.59 2.16
CA GLU A 102 11.03 -4.18 1.71
C GLU A 102 10.46 -3.19 2.74
N GLY A 103 10.10 -3.66 3.94
CA GLY A 103 9.77 -2.80 5.08
C GLY A 103 8.28 -2.65 5.39
N ALA A 104 7.43 -3.53 4.90
CA ALA A 104 6.05 -3.63 5.39
C ALA A 104 6.04 -3.99 6.88
N ALA A 105 5.33 -3.18 7.67
CA ALA A 105 5.19 -3.38 9.12
C ALA A 105 4.02 -4.31 9.48
N ALA A 106 3.05 -4.47 8.58
CA ALA A 106 1.92 -5.37 8.73
C ALA A 106 1.32 -5.74 7.36
N LEU A 107 0.53 -6.82 7.33
CA LEU A 107 -0.22 -7.24 6.15
C LEU A 107 -1.72 -7.17 6.43
N THR A 108 -2.50 -6.75 5.44
CA THR A 108 -3.95 -6.94 5.40
C THR A 108 -4.29 -7.95 4.31
N VAL A 109 -4.89 -9.07 4.71
CA VAL A 109 -5.09 -10.23 3.83
C VAL A 109 -6.55 -10.69 3.91
N SER A 110 -7.30 -10.79 2.82
CA SER A 110 -6.99 -10.40 1.43
C SER A 110 -7.83 -9.21 0.95
N ASN A 111 -7.50 -8.68 -0.22
CA ASN A 111 -8.47 -7.98 -1.05
C ASN A 111 -9.56 -8.95 -1.57
N SER A 112 -10.54 -8.44 -2.29
CA SER A 112 -11.62 -9.26 -2.89
C SER A 112 -11.10 -10.21 -3.98
N TYR A 113 -11.83 -11.31 -4.17
CA TYR A 113 -11.74 -12.22 -5.33
C TYR A 113 -12.62 -11.74 -6.49
#